data_AF-A0A9W9X967-F1
#
_entry.id   AF-A0A9W9X967-F1
#
_cell.length_a   1.000
_cell.length_b   1.000
_cell.length_c   1.000
_cell.angle_alpha   90.00
_cell.angle_beta   90.00
_cell.angle_gamma   90.00
#
_symmetry.space_group_name_H-M   'P 1'
#
loop_
_entity.id
_entity.type
_entity.pdbx_description
1 polymer ?
#
loop_
_entity_poly.entity_id
_entity_poly.type
_entity_poly.pdbx_seq_one_letter_code
_entity_poly.pdbx_strand_id
1 'polypeptide(L)'
;MSSQKPGPQWGNRTNSWLFHKKMSYDESTTVTEQGLYWMQQNAETGDLFVGGDMQRLDDFLSSDDSVISADSAGNLTTLLPKKLFNEGWTNSITNNTLSAGTSLHRIWSGIIGMTADQLPIVGSVPTSVSERNIEGGEWVAAGFNGYGMCQAWLSGQAIATMALGGPKPEWLPDVYLSSERRLTDRVNMGQEAALASFFFR
;
A
#
# COMPACT_ATOMS: atom_id res chain seq x y z
N MET A 1 -8.48 -4.67 0.27
CA MET A 1 -9.05 -3.70 -0.69
C MET A 1 -10.47 -4.11 -1.05
N SER A 2 -11.31 -3.16 -1.50
CA SER A 2 -12.67 -3.44 -1.98
C SER A 2 -13.03 -2.64 -3.21
N SER A 3 -14.02 -3.13 -3.94
CA SER A 3 -14.75 -2.39 -4.97
C SER A 3 -16.23 -2.36 -4.57
N GLN A 4 -16.82 -1.19 -4.57
CA GLN A 4 -18.19 -0.98 -4.10
C GLN A 4 -18.89 0.15 -4.83
N LYS A 5 -20.20 0.04 -5.00
CA LYS A 5 -21.01 1.14 -5.54
C LYS A 5 -20.94 2.34 -4.60
N PRO A 6 -20.84 3.57 -5.14
CA PRO A 6 -21.01 4.77 -4.34
C PRO A 6 -22.45 4.93 -3.84
N GLY A 7 -22.65 5.86 -2.89
CA GLY A 7 -23.97 6.38 -2.57
C GLY A 7 -24.59 7.13 -3.75
N PRO A 8 -25.93 7.20 -3.85
CA PRO A 8 -26.61 7.89 -4.95
C PRO A 8 -26.22 9.37 -5.06
N GLN A 9 -25.75 9.98 -3.96
CA GLN A 9 -25.36 11.40 -3.93
C GLN A 9 -23.94 11.67 -4.47
N TRP A 10 -23.11 10.65 -4.65
CA TRP A 10 -21.68 10.85 -4.95
C TRP A 10 -21.43 11.34 -6.38
N GLY A 11 -22.15 10.76 -7.35
CA GLY A 11 -21.93 10.95 -8.79
C GLY A 11 -20.66 10.27 -9.32
N ASN A 12 -20.27 10.61 -10.54
CA ASN A 12 -18.99 10.19 -11.14
C ASN A 12 -17.99 11.35 -11.08
N ARG A 13 -16.82 11.12 -10.50
CA ARG A 13 -15.79 12.12 -10.20
C ARG A 13 -14.45 11.67 -10.77
N THR A 14 -13.64 12.64 -11.21
CA THR A 14 -12.30 12.38 -11.79
C THR A 14 -11.18 12.46 -10.76
N ASN A 15 -11.51 12.49 -9.48
CA ASN A 15 -10.56 12.67 -8.39
C ASN A 15 -10.09 11.33 -7.84
N SER A 16 -8.90 11.35 -7.24
CA SER A 16 -8.44 10.32 -6.31
C SER A 16 -8.29 10.94 -4.93
N TRP A 17 -8.50 10.15 -3.88
CA TRP A 17 -8.47 10.64 -2.51
C TRP A 17 -7.48 9.83 -1.68
N LEU A 18 -6.80 10.54 -0.79
CA LEU A 18 -5.94 10.01 0.25
C LEU A 18 -6.45 10.58 1.58
N PHE A 19 -6.69 9.71 2.55
CA PHE A 19 -7.15 10.08 3.87
C PHE A 19 -6.12 9.61 4.89
N HIS A 20 -5.71 10.53 5.75
CA HIS A 20 -4.82 10.25 6.86
C HIS A 20 -5.62 10.23 8.16
N LYS A 21 -5.42 9.16 8.92
CA LYS A 21 -5.92 8.99 10.27
C LYS A 21 -4.73 8.68 11.18
N LYS A 22 -4.84 9.08 12.44
CA LYS A 22 -3.85 8.70 13.46
C LYS A 22 -3.76 7.18 13.55
N MET A 23 -2.54 6.65 13.54
CA MET A 23 -2.30 5.23 13.77
C MET A 23 -2.81 4.80 15.14
N SER A 24 -3.24 3.55 15.25
CA SER A 24 -3.71 2.98 16.51
C SER A 24 -3.39 1.49 16.60
N TYR A 25 -3.17 1.03 17.83
CA TYR A 25 -2.98 -0.37 18.17
C TYR A 25 -3.84 -0.71 19.39
N ASP A 26 -4.61 -1.79 19.31
CA ASP A 26 -5.40 -2.33 20.41
C ASP A 26 -4.74 -3.61 20.92
N GLU A 27 -4.17 -3.56 22.13
CA GLU A 27 -3.48 -4.68 22.78
C GLU A 27 -4.38 -5.91 22.98
N SER A 28 -5.69 -5.72 23.18
CA SER A 28 -6.62 -6.81 23.50
C SER A 28 -7.03 -7.61 22.26
N THR A 29 -7.14 -6.93 21.12
CA THR A 29 -7.54 -7.54 19.84
C THR A 29 -6.37 -7.73 18.87
N THR A 30 -5.21 -7.15 19.19
CA THR A 30 -4.01 -7.03 18.35
C THR A 30 -4.24 -6.27 17.03
N VAL A 31 -5.39 -5.60 16.88
CA VAL A 31 -5.73 -4.86 15.68
C VAL A 31 -4.85 -3.62 15.58
N THR A 32 -4.18 -3.49 14.44
CA THR A 32 -3.36 -2.34 14.07
C THR A 32 -4.03 -1.59 12.93
N GLU A 33 -4.11 -0.27 13.05
CA GLU A 33 -4.54 0.64 11.98
C GLU A 33 -3.40 1.59 11.66
N GLN A 34 -2.86 1.46 10.45
CA GLN A 34 -1.67 2.18 9.95
C GLN A 34 -2.00 3.57 9.41
N GLY A 35 -3.27 3.97 9.40
CA GLY A 35 -3.68 5.36 9.22
C GLY A 35 -3.76 5.89 7.78
N LEU A 36 -3.35 5.13 6.77
CA LEU A 36 -3.54 5.53 5.37
C LEU A 36 -4.74 4.80 4.75
N TYR A 37 -5.66 5.59 4.19
CA TYR A 37 -6.74 5.10 3.33
C TYR A 37 -6.66 5.80 1.98
N TRP A 38 -6.98 5.07 0.92
CA TRP A 38 -7.05 5.62 -0.43
C TRP A 38 -8.36 5.23 -1.09
N MET A 39 -8.80 6.08 -2.01
CA MET A 39 -9.98 5.82 -2.81
C MET A 39 -9.78 6.34 -4.23
N GLN A 40 -10.22 5.57 -5.21
CA GLN A 40 -10.30 5.95 -6.61
C GLN A 40 -11.67 5.56 -7.16
N GLN A 41 -12.06 6.16 -8.28
CA GLN A 41 -13.32 5.86 -8.94
C GLN A 41 -13.07 5.34 -10.36
N ASN A 42 -13.75 4.26 -10.72
CA ASN A 42 -13.75 3.78 -12.10
C ASN A 42 -14.54 4.77 -12.97
N ALA A 43 -13.90 5.32 -14.00
CA ALA A 43 -14.49 6.35 -14.84
C ALA A 43 -15.70 5.86 -15.67
N GLU A 44 -15.74 4.57 -16.00
CA GLU A 44 -16.81 3.96 -16.81
C GLU A 44 -17.99 3.53 -15.94
N THR A 45 -17.74 2.80 -14.85
CA THR A 45 -18.81 2.23 -14.01
C THR A 45 -19.24 3.14 -12.88
N GLY A 46 -18.38 4.08 -12.47
CA GLY A 46 -18.56 4.89 -11.28
C GLY A 46 -18.30 4.15 -9.96
N ASP A 47 -17.85 2.90 -9.98
CA ASP A 47 -17.56 2.15 -8.75
C ASP A 47 -16.34 2.72 -8.01
N LEU A 48 -16.40 2.68 -6.68
CA LEU A 48 -15.33 3.12 -5.80
C LEU A 48 -14.41 1.95 -5.47
N PHE A 49 -13.12 2.14 -5.73
CA PHE A 49 -12.03 1.28 -5.29
C PHE A 49 -11.46 1.86 -4.02
N VAL A 50 -11.45 1.08 -2.94
CA VAL A 50 -11.05 1.54 -1.61
C VAL A 50 -10.03 0.59 -1.02
N GLY A 51 -9.01 1.16 -0.41
CA GLY A 51 -8.02 0.40 0.34
C GLY A 51 -7.54 1.15 1.56
N GLY A 52 -6.88 0.41 2.43
CA GLY A 52 -6.20 0.92 3.60
C GLY A 52 -5.88 -0.20 4.57
N ASP A 53 -5.18 0.19 5.63
CA ASP A 53 -4.31 -0.72 6.33
C ASP A 53 -4.81 -0.90 7.78
N MET A 54 -5.89 -1.67 7.93
CA MET A 54 -6.44 -2.10 9.23
C MET A 54 -6.62 -3.61 9.25
N GLN A 55 -5.86 -4.30 10.10
CA GLN A 55 -5.88 -5.74 10.30
C GLN A 55 -5.15 -6.11 11.61
N ARG A 56 -5.11 -7.38 11.98
CA ARG A 56 -4.34 -7.83 13.14
C ARG A 56 -2.84 -7.75 12.87
N LEU A 57 -2.05 -7.58 13.92
CA LEU A 57 -0.59 -7.48 13.78
C LEU A 57 0.01 -8.72 13.10
N ASP A 58 -0.49 -9.91 13.40
CA ASP A 58 -0.03 -11.16 12.78
C ASP A 58 -0.34 -11.21 11.27
N ASP A 59 -1.41 -10.55 10.82
CA ASP A 59 -1.77 -10.45 9.39
C ASP A 59 -0.85 -9.46 8.63
N PHE A 60 -0.16 -8.55 9.32
CA PHE A 60 0.81 -7.64 8.70
C PHE A 60 2.15 -8.30 8.38
N LEU A 61 2.52 -9.36 9.10
CA LEU A 61 3.80 -10.06 8.96
C LEU A 61 3.62 -11.39 8.23
N SER A 62 2.99 -11.34 7.07
CA SER A 62 2.66 -12.52 6.25
C SER A 62 3.06 -12.33 4.79
N SER A 63 3.47 -13.43 4.16
CA SER A 63 3.60 -13.54 2.70
C SER A 63 2.48 -14.38 2.07
N ASP A 64 1.44 -14.70 2.83
CA ASP A 64 0.25 -15.41 2.37
C ASP A 64 -0.93 -14.45 2.31
N ASP A 65 -1.39 -14.15 1.09
CA ASP A 65 -2.58 -13.33 0.82
C ASP A 65 -3.78 -14.17 0.33
N SER A 66 -3.76 -15.49 0.53
CA SER A 66 -4.88 -16.37 0.15
C SER A 66 -6.13 -16.17 1.01
N VAL A 67 -6.02 -15.44 2.12
CA VAL A 67 -7.10 -15.20 3.09
C VAL A 67 -7.43 -13.71 3.18
N ILE A 68 -8.71 -13.41 3.38
CA ILE A 68 -9.21 -12.07 3.67
C ILE A 68 -9.51 -11.98 5.17
N SER A 69 -8.84 -11.07 5.88
CA SER A 69 -9.08 -10.81 7.29
C SER A 69 -10.50 -10.28 7.53
N ALA A 70 -11.21 -10.85 8.50
CA ALA A 70 -12.57 -10.43 8.86
C ALA A 70 -12.61 -8.98 9.37
N ASP A 71 -11.56 -8.56 10.10
CA ASP A 71 -11.40 -7.20 10.60
C ASP A 71 -11.26 -6.19 9.45
N SER A 72 -10.45 -6.53 8.44
CA SER A 72 -10.29 -5.71 7.23
C SER A 72 -11.58 -5.64 6.40
N ALA A 73 -12.28 -6.76 6.23
CA ALA A 73 -13.53 -6.80 5.49
C ALA A 73 -14.63 -5.98 6.16
N GLY A 74 -14.77 -6.10 7.48
CA GLY A 74 -15.69 -5.29 8.29
C GLY A 74 -15.35 -3.79 8.23
N ASN A 75 -14.07 -3.45 8.31
CA ASN A 75 -13.61 -2.08 8.16
C ASN A 75 -14.00 -1.50 6.80
N LEU A 76 -13.61 -2.14 5.69
CA LEU A 76 -13.84 -1.63 4.34
C LEU A 76 -15.33 -1.48 4.00
N THR A 77 -16.18 -2.36 4.54
CA THR A 77 -17.64 -2.31 4.36
C THR A 77 -18.28 -1.07 5.01
N THR A 78 -17.67 -0.55 6.08
CA THR A 78 -18.21 0.56 6.87
C THR A 78 -17.39 1.85 6.78
N LEU A 79 -16.20 1.78 6.18
CA LEU A 79 -15.21 2.86 6.13
C LEU A 79 -15.78 4.15 5.55
N LEU A 80 -16.33 4.11 4.34
CA LEU A 80 -16.84 5.32 3.69
C LEU A 80 -18.01 5.96 4.47
N PRO A 81 -19.10 5.23 4.78
CA PRO A 81 -20.29 5.85 5.37
C PRO A 81 -20.18 6.16 6.87
N LYS A 82 -19.27 5.52 7.61
CA LYS A 82 -19.14 5.72 9.07
C LYS A 82 -17.87 6.42 9.51
N LYS A 83 -16.76 6.26 8.79
CA LYS A 83 -15.44 6.71 9.24
C LYS A 83 -14.88 7.87 8.42
N LEU A 84 -15.13 7.90 7.10
CA LEU A 84 -14.57 8.93 6.22
C LEU A 84 -15.55 10.05 5.86
N PHE A 85 -16.84 9.74 5.67
CA PHE A 85 -17.85 10.74 5.35
C PHE A 85 -18.81 10.99 6.51
N ASN A 86 -19.03 12.27 6.86
CA ASN A 86 -19.88 12.69 7.98
C ASN A 86 -21.35 12.30 7.80
N GLU A 87 -21.89 12.42 6.58
CA GLU A 87 -23.31 12.17 6.30
C GLU A 87 -23.57 10.77 5.69
N GLY A 88 -22.51 10.04 5.37
CA GLY A 88 -22.55 8.73 4.74
C GLY A 88 -23.38 8.68 3.44
N TRP A 89 -23.99 7.52 3.18
CA TRP A 89 -24.86 7.31 2.02
C TRP A 89 -26.33 7.37 2.44
N THR A 90 -27.22 7.93 1.62
CA THR A 90 -28.66 7.90 1.93
C THR A 90 -29.36 6.77 1.20
N ASN A 91 -30.22 6.05 1.91
CA ASN A 91 -31.12 5.08 1.32
C ASN A 91 -32.20 5.81 0.51
N SER A 92 -32.29 5.55 -0.80
CA SER A 92 -33.21 6.24 -1.71
C SER A 92 -34.70 5.95 -1.44
N ILE A 93 -35.01 4.90 -0.68
CA ILE A 93 -36.39 4.49 -0.36
C ILE A 93 -36.80 5.06 1.00
N THR A 94 -35.96 4.89 2.03
CA THR A 94 -36.31 5.26 3.42
C THR A 94 -35.82 6.64 3.83
N ASN A 95 -34.97 7.27 3.02
CA ASN A 95 -34.31 8.55 3.30
C ASN A 95 -33.43 8.57 4.57
N ASN A 96 -33.08 7.39 5.09
CA ASN A 96 -32.18 7.24 6.24
C ASN A 96 -30.71 7.07 5.79
N THR A 97 -29.76 7.47 6.65
CA THR A 97 -28.33 7.21 6.44
C THR A 97 -28.01 5.71 6.56
N LEU A 98 -27.28 5.19 5.59
CA LEU A 98 -26.78 3.82 5.57
C LEU A 98 -25.55 3.68 6.45
N SER A 99 -25.49 2.56 7.18
CA SER A 99 -24.40 2.23 8.10
C SER A 99 -23.26 1.44 7.43
N ALA A 100 -23.40 1.14 6.14
CA ALA A 100 -22.47 0.36 5.31
C ALA A 100 -22.56 0.80 3.83
N GLY A 101 -21.62 0.34 3.00
CA GLY A 101 -21.63 0.59 1.56
C GLY A 101 -22.97 0.20 0.90
N THR A 102 -23.34 0.89 -0.19
CA THR A 102 -24.63 0.64 -0.87
C THR A 102 -24.68 -0.73 -1.55
N SER A 103 -23.54 -1.18 -2.08
CA SER A 103 -23.35 -2.51 -2.65
C SER A 103 -21.86 -2.81 -2.74
N LEU A 104 -21.40 -3.78 -1.96
CA LEU A 104 -20.03 -4.30 -2.07
C LEU A 104 -19.96 -5.30 -3.23
N HIS A 105 -19.10 -5.04 -4.22
CA HIS A 105 -18.93 -5.94 -5.37
C HIS A 105 -17.91 -7.03 -5.08
N ARG A 106 -16.74 -6.62 -4.59
CA ARG A 106 -15.59 -7.49 -4.37
C ARG A 106 -14.77 -7.00 -3.17
N ILE A 107 -14.17 -7.94 -2.46
CA ILE A 107 -13.09 -7.71 -1.51
C ILE A 107 -11.95 -8.65 -1.88
N TRP A 108 -10.72 -8.17 -1.76
CA TRP A 108 -9.51 -8.97 -1.95
C TRP A 108 -8.39 -8.48 -1.03
N SER A 109 -7.49 -9.40 -0.72
CA SER A 109 -6.22 -9.22 -0.04
C SER A 109 -5.09 -8.99 -1.04
N GLY A 110 -3.92 -8.59 -0.54
CA GLY A 110 -2.70 -8.45 -1.33
C GLY A 110 -1.51 -8.13 -0.44
N ILE A 111 -0.30 -8.44 -0.92
CA ILE A 111 0.94 -8.23 -0.18
C ILE A 111 1.57 -6.89 -0.56
N ILE A 112 2.03 -6.15 0.44
CA ILE A 112 2.81 -4.92 0.27
C ILE A 112 4.23 -5.17 0.78
N GLY A 113 5.21 -5.04 -0.10
CA GLY A 113 6.62 -4.98 0.29
C GLY A 113 6.94 -3.60 0.85
N MET A 114 7.44 -3.57 2.09
CA MET A 114 7.85 -2.34 2.77
C MET A 114 9.34 -2.35 3.09
N THR A 115 9.96 -1.18 3.07
CA THR A 115 11.34 -0.96 3.52
C THR A 115 11.34 -0.12 4.79
N ALA A 116 12.33 -0.29 5.65
CA ALA A 116 12.41 0.45 6.90
C ALA A 116 12.50 1.97 6.68
N ASP A 117 13.24 2.39 5.66
CA ASP A 117 13.42 3.79 5.28
C ASP A 117 12.28 4.37 4.42
N GLN A 118 11.23 3.58 4.13
CA GLN A 118 10.08 3.96 3.32
C GLN A 118 10.42 4.42 1.89
N LEU A 119 11.57 4.01 1.35
CA LEU A 119 11.98 4.23 -0.03
C LEU A 119 12.08 2.91 -0.80
N PRO A 120 11.65 2.83 -2.07
CA PRO A 120 11.88 1.66 -2.92
C PRO A 120 13.36 1.29 -3.03
N ILE A 121 13.63 0.02 -3.33
CA ILE A 121 14.97 -0.48 -3.64
C ILE A 121 15.01 -0.84 -5.13
N VAL A 122 15.84 -0.13 -5.90
CA VAL A 122 15.93 -0.22 -7.35
C VAL A 122 17.38 -0.32 -7.80
N GLY A 123 17.76 -1.35 -8.54
CA GLY A 123 19.10 -1.49 -9.14
C GLY A 123 19.71 -2.88 -8.99
N SER A 124 21.00 -3.01 -9.31
CA SER A 124 21.76 -4.25 -9.10
C SER A 124 21.89 -4.51 -7.60
N VAL A 125 21.69 -5.76 -7.19
CA VAL A 125 21.93 -6.20 -5.81
C VAL A 125 23.45 -6.34 -5.61
N PRO A 126 24.06 -5.71 -4.58
CA PRO A 126 25.48 -5.84 -4.30
C PRO A 126 25.87 -7.29 -3.98
N THR A 127 27.09 -7.70 -4.34
CA THR A 127 27.61 -9.05 -4.06
C THR A 127 27.70 -9.32 -2.55
N SER A 128 27.97 -8.30 -1.74
CA SER A 128 27.98 -8.39 -0.27
C SER A 128 26.61 -8.64 0.37
N VAL A 129 25.52 -8.39 -0.37
CA VAL A 129 24.14 -8.63 0.10
C VAL A 129 23.56 -9.90 -0.51
N SER A 130 23.78 -10.13 -1.80
CA SER A 130 23.27 -11.32 -2.50
C SER A 130 24.03 -12.60 -2.15
N GLU A 131 25.26 -12.47 -1.63
CA GLU A 131 26.22 -13.57 -1.43
C GLU A 131 26.53 -14.35 -2.73
N ARG A 132 26.11 -13.81 -3.88
CA ARG A 132 26.47 -14.31 -5.21
C ARG A 132 27.77 -13.65 -5.61
N ASN A 133 28.79 -14.44 -5.95
CA ASN A 133 30.07 -13.94 -6.46
C ASN A 133 29.99 -13.48 -7.94
N ILE A 134 28.92 -12.78 -8.31
CA ILE A 134 28.66 -12.29 -9.67
C ILE A 134 28.11 -10.87 -9.57
N GLU A 135 28.91 -9.89 -9.98
CA GLU A 135 28.48 -8.50 -10.12
C GLU A 135 27.45 -8.37 -11.26
N GLY A 136 26.37 -7.61 -11.04
CA GLY A 136 25.29 -7.47 -12.01
C GLY A 136 24.46 -8.74 -12.25
N GLY A 137 24.65 -9.80 -11.44
CA GLY A 137 23.96 -11.07 -11.58
C GLY A 137 22.53 -11.11 -11.01
N GLU A 138 22.14 -10.12 -10.20
CA GLU A 138 20.82 -10.02 -9.59
C GLU A 138 20.37 -8.55 -9.53
N TRP A 139 19.09 -8.31 -9.80
CA TRP A 139 18.50 -6.97 -9.89
C TRP A 139 17.19 -6.92 -9.11
N VAL A 140 16.93 -5.80 -8.46
CA VAL A 140 15.73 -5.59 -7.64
C VAL A 140 15.02 -4.31 -8.04
N ALA A 141 13.69 -4.36 -8.07
CA ALA A 141 12.79 -3.21 -8.11
C ALA A 141 11.59 -3.57 -7.22
N ALA A 142 11.72 -3.32 -5.93
CA ALA A 142 10.79 -3.82 -4.91
C ALA A 142 10.68 -2.85 -3.72
N GLY A 143 9.84 -3.21 -2.75
CA GLY A 143 9.69 -2.43 -1.52
C GLY A 143 9.01 -1.08 -1.77
N PHE A 144 8.01 -1.01 -2.65
CA PHE A 144 7.38 0.24 -3.06
C PHE A 144 6.49 0.90 -2.00
N ASN A 145 6.39 0.33 -0.79
CA ASN A 145 5.71 0.94 0.36
C ASN A 145 4.24 1.32 0.08
N GLY A 146 3.53 0.52 -0.73
CA GLY A 146 2.14 0.77 -1.11
C GLY A 146 1.96 1.65 -2.35
N TYR A 147 3.04 2.21 -2.92
CA TYR A 147 3.03 3.08 -4.10
C TYR A 147 3.51 2.38 -5.38
N GLY A 148 3.43 1.05 -5.43
CA GLY A 148 3.94 0.25 -6.55
C GLY A 148 3.26 0.58 -7.88
N MET A 149 1.97 0.92 -7.87
CA MET A 149 1.21 1.23 -9.09
C MET A 149 1.79 2.40 -9.90
N CYS A 150 2.36 3.41 -9.24
CA CYS A 150 2.97 4.55 -9.94
C CYS A 150 4.49 4.40 -10.15
N GLN A 151 5.16 3.57 -9.36
CA GLN A 151 6.63 3.51 -9.38
C GLN A 151 7.18 2.28 -10.12
N ALA A 152 6.52 1.13 -10.04
CA ALA A 152 7.07 -0.14 -10.49
C ALA A 152 7.39 -0.16 -12.00
N TRP A 153 6.56 0.48 -12.82
CA TRP A 153 6.74 0.50 -14.27
C TRP A 153 8.07 1.14 -14.68
N LEU A 154 8.31 2.38 -14.23
CA LEU A 154 9.53 3.10 -14.55
C LEU A 154 10.73 2.47 -13.83
N SER A 155 10.59 2.02 -12.57
CA SER A 155 11.65 1.27 -11.91
C SER A 155 12.08 0.02 -12.69
N GLY A 156 11.12 -0.72 -13.27
CA GLY A 156 11.36 -1.85 -14.16
C GLY A 156 12.15 -1.47 -15.42
N GLN A 157 11.76 -0.37 -16.07
CA GLN A 157 12.49 0.15 -17.24
C GLN A 157 13.93 0.57 -16.87
N ALA A 158 14.13 1.17 -15.70
CA ALA A 158 15.44 1.59 -15.23
C ALA A 158 16.36 0.38 -15.01
N ILE A 159 15.89 -0.65 -14.30
CA ILE A 159 16.72 -1.85 -14.08
C ILE A 159 17.03 -2.58 -15.38
N ALA A 160 16.08 -2.65 -16.33
CA ALA A 160 16.33 -3.27 -17.63
C ALA A 160 17.42 -2.50 -18.42
N THR A 161 17.36 -1.17 -18.41
CA THR A 161 18.36 -0.32 -19.07
C THR A 161 19.75 -0.52 -18.47
N MET A 162 19.85 -0.47 -17.14
CA MET A 162 21.12 -0.66 -16.43
C MET A 162 21.66 -2.09 -16.59
N ALA A 163 20.80 -3.11 -16.58
CA ALA A 163 21.19 -4.50 -16.78
C ALA A 163 21.77 -4.80 -18.17
N LEU A 164 21.37 -4.04 -19.18
CA LEU A 164 21.93 -4.11 -20.54
C LEU A 164 23.24 -3.33 -20.69
N GLY A 165 23.83 -2.83 -19.60
CA GLY A 165 25.05 -2.02 -19.61
C GLY A 165 24.81 -0.54 -19.94
N GLY A 166 23.55 -0.10 -19.98
CA GLY A 166 23.19 1.31 -20.13
C GLY A 166 23.44 2.10 -18.84
N PRO A 167 23.49 3.45 -18.91
CA PRO A 167 23.64 4.29 -17.73
C PRO A 167 22.36 4.27 -16.86
N LYS A 168 22.51 4.61 -15.58
CA LYS A 168 21.37 4.92 -14.70
C LYS A 168 20.55 6.07 -15.32
N PRO A 169 19.23 5.93 -15.52
CA PRO A 169 18.40 7.04 -15.99
C PRO A 169 18.48 8.25 -15.04
N GLU A 170 18.59 9.45 -15.59
CA GLU A 170 18.72 10.69 -14.79
C GLU A 170 17.52 10.93 -13.87
N TRP A 171 16.33 10.53 -14.32
CA TRP A 171 15.08 10.66 -13.56
C TRP A 171 14.94 9.64 -12.42
N LEU A 172 15.77 8.60 -12.36
CA LEU A 172 15.75 7.64 -11.24
C LEU A 172 16.43 8.28 -10.02
N PRO A 173 15.72 8.47 -8.89
CA PRO A 173 16.30 9.06 -7.70
C PRO A 173 17.45 8.22 -7.13
N ASP A 174 18.57 8.85 -6.80
CA ASP A 174 19.74 8.15 -6.25
C ASP A 174 19.43 7.46 -4.91
N VAL A 175 18.49 8.01 -4.14
CA VAL A 175 18.05 7.44 -2.87
C VAL A 175 17.34 6.09 -3.04
N TYR A 176 16.85 5.77 -4.23
CA TYR A 176 16.23 4.46 -4.52
C TYR A 176 17.28 3.40 -4.82
N LEU A 177 18.53 3.78 -5.11
CA LEU A 177 19.54 2.84 -5.57
C LEU A 177 19.83 1.76 -4.53
N SER A 178 19.88 0.53 -5.02
CA SER A 178 20.29 -0.69 -4.30
C SER A 178 21.80 -0.69 -3.98
N SER A 179 22.28 0.35 -3.29
CA SER A 179 23.68 0.48 -2.91
C SER A 179 24.01 -0.34 -1.67
N GLU A 180 25.24 -0.87 -1.61
CA GLU A 180 25.74 -1.59 -0.43
C GLU A 180 25.59 -0.74 0.83
N ARG A 181 26.05 0.51 0.80
CA ARG A 181 25.95 1.46 1.92
C ARG A 181 24.53 1.52 2.50
N ARG A 182 23.50 1.56 1.65
CA ARG A 182 22.10 1.64 2.09
C ARG A 182 21.63 0.31 2.66
N LEU A 183 21.85 -0.79 1.93
CA LEU A 183 21.33 -2.10 2.32
C LEU A 183 22.02 -2.67 3.58
N THR A 184 23.25 -2.24 3.87
CA THR A 184 23.97 -2.60 5.11
C THR A 184 23.79 -1.60 6.25
N ASP A 185 23.01 -0.53 6.06
CA ASP A 185 22.77 0.49 7.09
C ASP A 185 21.86 -0.04 8.18
N ARG A 186 22.44 -0.53 9.29
CA ARG A 186 21.66 -1.08 10.41
C ARG A 186 20.82 -0.03 11.13
N VAL A 187 21.17 1.25 11.02
CA VAL A 187 20.45 2.34 11.71
C VAL A 187 19.18 2.69 10.95
N ASN A 188 19.23 2.74 9.61
CA ASN A 188 18.09 3.16 8.79
C ASN A 188 17.34 2.00 8.11
N MET A 189 18.01 0.87 7.90
CA MET A 189 17.47 -0.32 7.25
C MET A 189 17.36 -1.55 8.17
N GLY A 190 17.76 -1.42 9.44
CA GLY A 190 17.69 -2.49 10.43
C GLY A 190 16.30 -2.77 11.00
N GLN A 191 16.20 -3.78 11.86
CA GLN A 191 14.96 -4.22 12.49
C GLN A 191 14.32 -3.12 13.36
N GLU A 192 15.12 -2.39 14.14
CA GLU A 192 14.63 -1.29 14.97
C GLU A 192 14.01 -0.17 14.13
N ALA A 193 14.65 0.18 13.01
CA ALA A 193 14.12 1.16 12.07
C ALA A 193 12.82 0.68 11.42
N ALA A 194 12.74 -0.61 11.05
CA ALA A 194 11.53 -1.19 10.47
C ALA A 194 10.35 -1.15 11.47
N LEU A 195 10.59 -1.52 12.72
CA LEU A 195 9.58 -1.44 13.79
C LEU A 195 9.17 0.01 14.06
N ALA A 196 10.15 0.93 14.12
CA ALA A 196 9.88 2.34 14.34
C ALA A 196 9.03 2.93 13.21
N SER A 197 9.36 2.60 11.95
CA SER A 197 8.60 2.99 10.77
C SER A 197 7.17 2.44 10.81
N PHE A 198 7.00 1.19 11.23
CA PHE A 198 5.68 0.57 11.32
C PHE A 198 4.78 1.22 12.38
N PHE A 199 5.31 1.61 13.54
CA PHE A 199 4.49 2.12 14.65
C PHE A 199 4.44 3.65 14.78
N PHE A 200 5.39 4.39 14.18
CA PHE A 200 5.57 5.82 14.46
C PHE A 200 5.73 6.73 13.22
N ARG A 201 5.48 6.22 12.00
CA ARG A 201 5.49 7.03 10.78
C ARG A 201 4.42 8.12 10.68
#